data_AF-A0A958AFE5-F1
#
_entry.id   AF-A0A958AFE5-F1
#
_cell.length_a   1.000
_cell.length_b   1.000
_cell.length_c   1.000
_cell.angle_alpha   90.00
_cell.angle_beta   90.00
_cell.angle_gamma   90.00
#
_symmetry.space_group_name_H-M   'P 1'
#
loop_
_entity.id
_entity.type
_entity.pdbx_description
1 polymer ?
#
loop_
_entity_poly.entity_id
_entity_poly.type
_entity_poly.pdbx_seq_one_letter_code
_entity_poly.pdbx_strand_id
1 'polypeptide(L)'
;FSGEHLLAALPATVKAIAVLDRTKEPGSAGEPLYQDVATALIEGLAEGTAPFTAMPKLIGGRYGLSSKEFTPAMITGIYAELAKAKPKNHFTIGIIDDVSHTSLDYDDALDVEPDETVRAVFWGLGSDGTVSANKNSIKIIGEETDNEAQGYFVYDSKKSGARTVSHLRFGPKPIHSTYLIRQANLVAVHQFGFLQRYDVLREAKPGGIFLLNAPFGPDEVWEQLPLPIQKGIIAKKLRFYVIDGYSVAQEVGMGGRINTIMQTCFFGLLNQLLPAAANNGAANRLTSETAIEKIKAAIRKSYGKRGEVVVRKNFAAVDAALTHLYEVQVPATTSSKIQMLP
;
A
#
# COMPACT_ATOMS: atom_id res chain seq x y z
N PHE A 1 29.15 11.15 15.46
CA PHE A 1 28.48 12.26 14.76
C PHE A 1 29.56 13.25 14.30
N SER A 2 29.61 13.66 13.02
CA SER A 2 30.58 14.66 12.53
C SER A 2 29.83 15.96 12.19
N GLY A 3 30.01 17.00 13.02
CA GLY A 3 29.36 18.29 12.83
C GLY A 3 29.79 18.98 11.53
N GLU A 4 31.07 18.92 11.18
CA GLU A 4 31.62 19.47 9.94
C GLU A 4 30.89 18.95 8.68
N HIS A 5 30.75 17.63 8.55
CA HIS A 5 30.08 17.02 7.40
C HIS A 5 28.58 17.34 7.36
N LEU A 6 27.93 17.49 8.52
CA LEU A 6 26.54 17.95 8.59
C LEU A 6 26.41 19.39 8.09
N LEU A 7 27.24 20.31 8.60
CA LEU A 7 27.21 21.72 8.23
C LEU A 7 27.52 21.91 6.74
N ALA A 8 28.48 21.15 6.19
CA ALA A 8 28.80 21.17 4.77
C ALA A 8 27.63 20.71 3.88
N ALA A 9 26.75 19.85 4.38
CA ALA A 9 25.57 19.37 3.66
C ALA A 9 24.38 20.35 3.71
N LEU A 10 24.42 21.36 4.59
CA LEU A 10 23.35 22.35 4.72
C LEU A 10 23.54 23.50 3.72
N PRO A 11 22.54 23.82 2.88
CA PRO A 11 22.61 25.00 2.03
C PRO A 11 22.71 26.29 2.85
N ALA A 12 23.50 27.26 2.39
CA ALA A 12 23.64 28.59 3.00
C ALA A 12 22.30 29.37 3.08
N THR A 13 21.30 28.98 2.29
CA THR A 13 19.98 29.61 2.23
C THR A 13 18.98 29.08 3.27
N VAL A 14 19.36 28.08 4.07
CA VAL A 14 18.50 27.50 5.10
C VAL A 14 18.13 28.54 6.16
N LYS A 15 16.82 28.68 6.43
CA LYS A 15 16.27 29.59 7.46
C LYS A 15 15.56 28.86 8.59
N ALA A 16 15.21 27.59 8.38
CA ALA A 16 14.49 26.77 9.33
C ALA A 16 14.82 25.29 9.10
N ILE A 17 14.95 24.54 10.19
CA ILE A 17 15.29 23.11 10.23
C ILE A 17 14.32 22.43 11.19
N ALA A 18 13.72 21.32 10.76
CA ALA A 18 13.04 20.37 11.63
C ALA A 18 13.89 19.11 11.74
N VAL A 19 14.21 18.70 12.97
CA VAL A 19 14.90 17.45 13.25
C VAL A 19 13.87 16.41 13.70
N LEU A 20 13.92 15.23 13.09
CA LEU A 20 12.95 14.16 13.33
C LEU A 20 13.60 12.99 14.02
N ASP A 21 13.12 12.67 15.22
CA ASP A 21 13.60 11.56 16.02
C ASP A 21 12.57 10.44 16.06
N ARG A 22 13.03 9.22 15.79
CA ARG A 22 12.20 8.00 15.89
C ARG A 22 12.36 7.33 17.26
N THR A 23 12.38 8.14 18.31
CA THR A 23 12.49 7.72 19.72
C THR A 23 11.73 8.69 20.62
N LYS A 24 11.62 8.35 21.90
CA LYS A 24 11.13 9.25 22.95
C LYS A 24 11.95 9.05 24.21
N GLU A 25 12.58 10.12 24.69
CA GLU A 25 13.31 10.14 25.95
C GLU A 25 12.54 11.01 26.96
N PRO A 26 11.75 10.40 27.88
CA PRO A 26 10.92 11.17 28.79
C PRO A 26 11.74 12.07 29.72
N GLY A 27 11.42 13.36 29.75
CA GLY A 27 12.06 14.34 30.63
C GLY A 27 13.36 14.94 30.09
N SER A 28 13.83 14.52 28.91
CA SER A 28 14.99 15.14 28.27
C SER A 28 14.65 16.55 27.74
N ALA A 29 15.68 17.37 27.53
CA ALA A 29 15.54 18.69 26.90
C ALA A 29 15.20 18.61 25.39
N GLY A 30 15.21 17.41 24.81
CA GLY A 30 14.99 17.13 23.39
C GLY A 30 15.49 15.73 23.05
N GLU A 31 15.06 15.18 21.93
CA GLU A 31 15.50 13.86 21.49
C GLU A 31 16.97 13.87 20.99
N PRO A 32 17.63 12.70 20.91
CA PRO A 32 19.08 12.63 20.68
C PRO A 32 19.56 13.35 19.41
N LEU A 33 18.92 13.12 18.25
CA LEU A 33 19.37 13.74 17.01
C LEU A 33 19.10 15.25 17.01
N TYR A 34 17.98 15.68 17.58
CA TYR A 34 17.70 17.11 17.80
C TYR A 34 18.81 17.78 18.62
N GLN A 35 19.29 17.16 19.70
CA GLN A 35 20.36 17.71 20.54
C GLN A 35 21.71 17.73 19.82
N ASP A 36 22.05 16.67 19.08
CA ASP A 36 23.29 16.61 18.28
C ASP A 36 23.31 17.72 17.22
N VAL A 37 22.20 17.90 16.49
CA VAL A 37 22.07 18.95 15.47
C VAL A 37 22.09 20.34 16.11
N ALA A 38 21.38 20.54 17.22
CA ALA A 38 21.41 21.82 17.93
C ALA A 38 22.83 22.20 18.34
N THR A 39 23.58 21.25 18.90
CA THR A 39 24.96 21.45 19.34
C THR A 39 25.87 21.80 18.17
N ALA A 40 25.83 21.05 17.07
CA ALA A 40 26.65 21.34 15.89
C ALA A 40 26.34 22.67 15.21
N LEU A 41 25.07 23.10 15.19
CA LEU A 41 24.70 24.42 14.67
C LEU A 41 25.25 25.55 15.55
N ILE A 42 25.22 25.37 16.88
CA ILE A 42 25.75 26.35 17.84
C ILE A 42 27.27 26.44 17.73
N GLU A 43 27.97 25.31 17.78
CA GLU A 43 29.43 25.24 17.67
C GLU A 43 29.89 25.78 16.30
N GLY A 44 29.25 25.36 15.21
CA GLY A 44 29.59 25.81 13.87
C GLY A 44 29.41 27.31 13.65
N LEU A 45 28.40 27.93 14.28
CA LEU A 45 28.25 29.38 14.26
C LEU A 45 29.31 30.10 15.09
N ALA A 46 29.65 29.55 16.27
CA ALA A 46 30.68 30.13 17.14
C ALA A 46 32.07 30.09 16.50
N GLU A 47 32.37 29.03 15.76
CA GLU A 47 33.64 28.83 15.04
C GLU A 47 33.67 29.49 13.66
N GLY A 48 32.53 29.98 13.15
CA GLY A 48 32.42 30.55 11.81
C GLY A 48 32.52 29.51 10.68
N THR A 49 32.28 28.23 10.98
CA THR A 49 32.30 27.12 10.02
C THR A 49 30.90 26.79 9.48
N ALA A 50 29.84 27.32 10.10
CA ALA A 50 28.47 27.19 9.60
C ALA A 50 28.27 27.93 8.26
N PRO A 51 27.46 27.38 7.34
CA PRO A 51 27.24 27.98 6.02
C PRO A 51 26.30 29.20 6.03
N PHE A 52 25.74 29.56 7.18
CA PHE A 52 24.81 30.68 7.37
C PHE A 52 25.32 31.63 8.46
N THR A 53 24.93 32.90 8.37
CA THR A 53 25.40 33.97 9.28
C THR A 53 24.57 34.12 10.56
N ALA A 54 23.42 33.46 10.64
CA ALA A 54 22.52 33.51 11.79
C ALA A 54 21.88 32.13 12.02
N MET A 55 21.54 31.85 13.27
CA MET A 55 20.92 30.58 13.66
C MET A 55 19.58 30.39 12.93
N PRO A 56 19.41 29.33 12.12
CA PRO A 56 18.11 29.01 11.55
C PRO A 56 17.14 28.63 12.68
N LYS A 57 15.84 28.83 12.45
CA LYS A 57 14.82 28.28 13.36
C LYS A 57 15.04 26.77 13.48
N LEU A 58 15.12 26.25 14.70
CA LEU A 58 15.33 24.82 14.93
C LEU A 58 14.15 24.27 15.75
N ILE A 59 13.45 23.29 15.20
CA ILE A 59 12.43 22.53 15.92
C ILE A 59 12.75 21.04 15.92
N GLY A 60 12.42 20.34 17.00
CA GLY A 60 12.50 18.90 17.13
C GLY A 60 11.11 18.28 17.13
N GLY A 61 10.99 17.10 16.53
CA GLY A 61 9.74 16.36 16.47
C GLY A 61 9.93 14.86 16.53
N ARG A 62 8.95 14.18 17.11
CA ARG A 62 8.91 12.71 17.20
C ARG A 62 7.98 12.11 16.15
N TYR A 63 8.41 11.03 15.52
CA TYR A 63 7.61 10.30 14.53
C TYR A 63 7.80 8.78 14.64
N GLY A 64 6.90 8.02 14.02
CA GLY A 64 7.17 6.62 13.64
C GLY A 64 7.41 5.61 14.76
N LEU A 65 7.12 5.95 16.03
CA LEU A 65 7.31 5.04 17.18
C LEU A 65 6.52 3.75 16.98
N SER A 66 7.16 2.61 17.24
CA SER A 66 6.55 1.27 17.11
C SER A 66 5.90 1.05 15.74
N SER A 67 6.57 1.49 14.67
CA SER A 67 6.07 1.39 13.29
C SER A 67 4.76 2.16 13.05
N LYS A 68 4.50 3.22 13.81
CA LYS A 68 3.50 4.21 13.42
C LYS A 68 3.82 4.72 12.01
N GLU A 69 2.78 4.88 11.19
CA GLU A 69 2.94 5.37 9.82
C GLU A 69 3.64 6.73 9.79
N PHE A 70 4.42 6.95 8.72
CA PHE A 70 5.04 8.23 8.41
C PHE A 70 4.88 8.50 6.91
N THR A 71 3.85 9.28 6.58
CA THR A 71 3.39 9.48 5.20
C THR A 71 3.89 10.80 4.61
N PRO A 72 3.84 10.98 3.28
CA PRO A 72 4.13 12.27 2.65
C PRO A 72 3.27 13.43 3.19
N ALA A 73 2.01 13.16 3.54
CA ALA A 73 1.12 14.13 4.20
C ALA A 73 1.69 14.62 5.54
N MET A 74 2.26 13.72 6.33
CA MET A 74 2.91 14.08 7.60
C MET A 74 4.13 14.97 7.37
N ILE A 75 4.90 14.69 6.30
CA ILE A 75 6.06 15.51 5.91
C ILE A 75 5.61 16.92 5.49
N THR A 76 4.52 17.06 4.72
CA THR A 76 4.01 18.39 4.37
C THR A 76 3.48 19.15 5.58
N GLY A 77 2.87 18.46 6.55
CA GLY A 77 2.51 19.04 7.85
C GLY A 77 3.71 19.64 8.60
N ILE A 78 4.85 18.93 8.61
CA ILE A 78 6.10 19.43 9.21
C ILE A 78 6.62 20.67 8.48
N TYR A 79 6.62 20.67 7.15
CA TYR A 79 7.02 21.85 6.37
C TYR A 79 6.07 23.03 6.58
N ALA A 80 4.76 22.79 6.68
CA ALA A 80 3.78 23.82 6.99
C ALA A 80 4.00 24.40 8.39
N GLU A 81 4.38 23.58 9.37
CA GLU A 81 4.76 24.03 10.70
C GLU A 81 6.01 24.92 10.65
N LEU A 82 7.07 24.50 9.95
CA LEU A 82 8.31 25.27 9.78
C LEU A 82 8.08 26.66 9.16
N ALA A 83 7.07 26.80 8.30
CA ALA A 83 6.70 28.05 7.65
C ALA A 83 6.03 29.06 8.61
N LYS A 84 5.55 28.62 9.78
CA LYS A 84 4.89 29.51 10.74
C LYS A 84 5.87 30.53 11.34
N ALA A 85 5.32 31.68 11.73
CA ALA A 85 6.09 32.70 12.45
C ALA A 85 6.69 32.14 13.75
N LYS A 86 5.87 31.38 14.50
CA LYS A 86 6.25 30.68 15.73
C LYS A 86 5.94 29.18 15.57
N PRO A 87 6.87 28.38 15.01
CA PRO A 87 6.66 26.95 14.84
C PRO A 87 6.65 26.25 16.22
N LYS A 88 5.85 25.19 16.32
CA LYS A 88 5.77 24.31 17.48
C LYS A 88 7.03 23.48 17.58
N ASN A 89 7.79 23.67 18.64
CA ASN A 89 8.91 22.79 18.99
C ASN A 89 8.42 21.57 19.80
N HIS A 90 9.22 20.52 19.87
CA HIS A 90 8.93 19.25 20.57
C HIS A 90 7.62 18.59 20.15
N PHE A 91 7.30 18.68 18.86
CA PHE A 91 6.05 18.20 18.32
C PHE A 91 6.01 16.68 18.17
N THR A 92 4.83 16.15 17.90
CA THR A 92 4.60 14.77 17.43
C THR A 92 3.88 14.80 16.09
N ILE A 93 4.12 13.83 15.23
CA ILE A 93 3.42 13.69 13.95
C ILE A 93 2.90 12.26 13.78
N GLY A 94 1.69 12.11 13.23
CA GLY A 94 1.04 10.80 13.03
C GLY A 94 0.21 10.29 14.21
N ILE A 95 -0.03 11.13 15.23
CA ILE A 95 -0.97 10.89 16.32
C ILE A 95 -1.81 12.14 16.57
N ILE A 96 -2.94 11.99 17.24
CA ILE A 96 -3.69 13.08 17.86
C ILE A 96 -3.30 13.07 19.34
N ASP A 97 -2.63 14.13 19.78
CA ASP A 97 -2.31 14.33 21.19
C ASP A 97 -3.21 15.44 21.73
N ASP A 98 -4.35 15.04 22.26
CA ASP A 98 -5.36 15.91 22.87
C ASP A 98 -5.09 16.20 24.35
N VAL A 99 -3.96 15.73 24.90
CA VAL A 99 -3.57 15.93 26.30
C VAL A 99 -2.45 16.96 26.42
N SER A 100 -1.30 16.72 25.77
CA SER A 100 -0.17 17.65 25.80
C SER A 100 -0.12 18.57 24.58
N HIS A 101 -1.04 18.39 23.63
CA HIS A 101 -1.18 19.22 22.43
C HIS A 101 0.11 19.34 21.62
N THR A 102 0.93 18.28 21.56
CA THR A 102 2.17 18.26 20.76
C THR A 102 1.95 17.86 19.31
N SER A 103 0.80 17.27 18.96
CA SER A 103 0.54 16.84 17.59
C SER A 103 0.46 18.00 16.60
N LEU A 104 1.00 17.78 15.39
CA LEU A 104 0.82 18.65 14.24
C LEU A 104 -0.33 18.18 13.36
N ASP A 105 -1.03 19.15 12.77
CA ASP A 105 -2.06 18.90 11.76
C ASP A 105 -1.42 18.62 10.39
N TYR A 106 -2.08 17.79 9.59
CA TYR A 106 -1.70 17.51 8.21
C TYR A 106 -2.91 17.07 7.38
N ASP A 107 -2.85 17.31 6.07
CA ASP A 107 -3.88 16.87 5.13
C ASP A 107 -3.62 15.42 4.68
N ASP A 108 -4.39 14.49 5.24
CA ASP A 108 -4.28 13.07 4.96
C ASP A 108 -4.79 12.69 3.53
N ALA A 109 -5.28 13.63 2.72
CA ALA A 109 -5.70 13.36 1.34
C ALA A 109 -4.55 13.38 0.31
N LEU A 110 -3.37 13.88 0.69
CA LEU A 110 -2.24 14.05 -0.23
C LEU A 110 -1.76 12.71 -0.83
N ASP A 111 -1.75 12.64 -2.17
CA ASP A 111 -1.14 11.57 -2.96
C ASP A 111 0.04 12.15 -3.75
N VAL A 112 1.22 11.54 -3.60
CA VAL A 112 2.46 11.95 -4.28
C VAL A 112 3.02 10.83 -5.16
N GLU A 113 2.34 9.69 -5.23
CA GLU A 113 2.81 8.56 -6.03
C GLU A 113 2.56 8.82 -7.52
N PRO A 114 3.51 8.49 -8.42
CA PRO A 114 3.32 8.67 -9.86
C PRO A 114 2.11 7.88 -10.37
N ASP A 115 1.38 8.43 -11.35
CA ASP A 115 0.23 7.75 -11.97
C ASP A 115 0.62 6.43 -12.68
N GLU A 116 1.89 6.29 -13.07
CA GLU A 116 2.46 5.08 -13.68
C GLU A 116 2.70 3.95 -12.66
N THR A 117 2.67 4.25 -11.35
CA THR A 117 2.83 3.26 -10.30
C THR A 117 1.49 2.59 -10.02
N VAL A 118 1.41 1.29 -10.27
CA VAL A 118 0.25 0.49 -9.88
C VAL A 118 0.36 0.15 -8.41
N ARG A 119 -0.72 0.42 -7.68
CA ARG A 119 -0.85 0.20 -6.24
C ARG A 119 -1.98 -0.80 -6.00
N ALA A 120 -1.67 -1.93 -5.38
CA ALA A 120 -2.63 -2.99 -5.12
C ALA A 120 -2.63 -3.40 -3.64
N VAL A 121 -3.83 -3.53 -3.07
CA VAL A 121 -4.05 -3.95 -1.68
C VAL A 121 -4.82 -5.25 -1.67
N PHE A 122 -4.32 -6.25 -0.94
CA PHE A 122 -4.93 -7.58 -0.86
C PHE A 122 -5.27 -7.95 0.57
N TRP A 123 -6.54 -8.21 0.82
CA TRP A 123 -7.06 -8.67 2.09
C TRP A 123 -7.22 -10.19 2.06
N GLY A 124 -6.44 -10.90 2.86
CA GLY A 124 -6.45 -12.35 2.96
C GLY A 124 -6.51 -12.85 4.40
N LEU A 125 -6.75 -14.14 4.55
CA LEU A 125 -6.70 -14.86 5.83
C LEU A 125 -5.32 -15.49 6.04
N GLY A 126 -4.85 -15.51 7.28
CA GLY A 126 -3.69 -16.30 7.66
C GLY A 126 -3.86 -17.74 7.21
N SER A 127 -2.90 -18.22 6.41
CA SER A 127 -2.87 -19.56 5.80
C SER A 127 -3.73 -19.80 4.54
N ASP A 128 -4.36 -18.78 3.95
CA ASP A 128 -5.06 -18.93 2.66
C ASP A 128 -4.15 -18.84 1.41
N GLY A 129 -2.88 -18.50 1.62
CA GLY A 129 -1.87 -18.41 0.56
C GLY A 129 -1.75 -17.04 -0.11
N THR A 130 -2.54 -16.03 0.30
CA THR A 130 -2.52 -14.67 -0.27
C THR A 130 -1.15 -14.03 -0.21
N VAL A 131 -0.52 -14.00 0.96
CA VAL A 131 0.81 -13.43 1.16
C VAL A 131 1.85 -14.11 0.27
N SER A 132 1.80 -15.44 0.17
CA SER A 132 2.74 -16.21 -0.66
C SER A 132 2.54 -15.94 -2.16
N ALA A 133 1.29 -15.85 -2.60
CA ALA A 133 0.94 -15.47 -3.97
C ALA A 133 1.42 -14.05 -4.30
N ASN A 134 1.27 -13.11 -3.36
CA ASN A 134 1.73 -11.74 -3.52
C ASN A 134 3.27 -11.63 -3.57
N LYS A 135 4.00 -12.37 -2.72
CA LYS A 135 5.47 -12.47 -2.82
C LYS A 135 5.90 -13.03 -4.17
N ASN A 136 5.21 -14.06 -4.66
CA ASN A 136 5.47 -14.62 -5.99
C ASN A 136 5.14 -13.61 -7.10
N SER A 137 4.08 -12.83 -6.97
CA SER A 137 3.70 -11.78 -7.92
C SER A 137 4.77 -10.69 -8.02
N ILE A 138 5.28 -10.20 -6.89
CA ILE A 138 6.40 -9.26 -6.84
C ILE A 138 7.63 -9.84 -7.52
N LYS A 139 7.95 -11.10 -7.25
CA LYS A 139 9.09 -11.79 -7.88
C LYS A 139 8.92 -11.87 -9.40
N ILE A 140 7.74 -12.27 -9.88
CA ILE A 140 7.45 -12.31 -11.31
C ILE A 140 7.60 -10.92 -11.92
N ILE A 141 7.01 -9.88 -11.30
CA ILE A 141 7.09 -8.52 -11.83
C ILE A 141 8.53 -8.02 -11.84
N GLY A 142 9.28 -8.18 -10.76
CA GLY A 142 10.65 -7.65 -10.65
C GLY A 142 11.74 -8.47 -11.36
N GLU A 143 11.56 -9.79 -11.55
CA GLU A 143 12.55 -10.62 -12.26
C GLU A 143 12.26 -10.77 -13.75
N GLU A 144 11.00 -10.62 -14.17
CA GLU A 144 10.58 -10.91 -15.54
C GLU A 144 10.19 -9.66 -16.35
N THR A 145 10.31 -8.47 -15.74
CA THR A 145 10.02 -7.17 -16.36
C THR A 145 11.02 -6.10 -15.89
N ASP A 146 11.07 -4.97 -16.58
CA ASP A 146 11.90 -3.81 -16.19
C ASP A 146 11.24 -2.96 -15.08
N ASN A 147 10.14 -3.41 -14.49
CA ASN A 147 9.49 -2.68 -13.41
C ASN A 147 10.21 -2.88 -12.08
N GLU A 148 10.29 -1.80 -11.33
CA GLU A 148 10.52 -1.84 -9.90
C GLU A 148 9.30 -2.46 -9.21
N ALA A 149 9.54 -3.27 -8.19
CA ALA A 149 8.49 -3.95 -7.44
C ALA A 149 8.74 -3.87 -5.93
N GLN A 150 7.71 -3.51 -5.18
CA GLN A 150 7.73 -3.38 -3.73
C GLN A 150 6.57 -4.18 -3.12
N GLY A 151 6.84 -4.86 -2.02
CA GLY A 151 5.82 -5.51 -1.19
C GLY A 151 5.99 -5.22 0.29
N TYR A 152 4.91 -4.82 0.95
CA TYR A 152 4.82 -4.76 2.40
C TYR A 152 3.63 -5.57 2.89
N PHE A 153 3.82 -6.34 3.97
CA PHE A 153 2.83 -7.31 4.45
C PHE A 153 2.49 -7.01 5.90
N VAL A 154 1.26 -6.59 6.14
CA VAL A 154 0.72 -6.35 7.47
C VAL A 154 0.10 -7.65 7.97
N TYR A 155 0.63 -8.15 9.08
CA TYR A 155 0.12 -9.33 9.78
C TYR A 155 -0.55 -8.88 11.08
N ASP A 156 -1.59 -9.61 11.48
CA ASP A 156 -2.09 -9.55 12.85
C ASP A 156 -1.10 -10.22 13.82
N SER A 157 -1.16 -9.84 15.08
CA SER A 157 -0.45 -10.45 16.21
C SER A 157 -0.81 -11.93 16.43
N LYS A 158 -2.00 -12.36 15.96
CA LYS A 158 -2.50 -13.73 16.10
C LYS A 158 -1.82 -14.69 15.10
N LYS A 159 -1.35 -15.84 15.61
CA LYS A 159 -0.58 -16.84 14.85
C LYS A 159 -1.36 -17.54 13.71
N SER A 160 -2.68 -17.63 13.78
CA SER A 160 -3.51 -18.29 12.75
C SER A 160 -4.93 -17.70 12.67
N GLY A 161 -5.57 -17.85 11.51
CA GLY A 161 -6.95 -17.39 11.27
C GLY A 161 -7.14 -15.87 11.33
N ALA A 162 -6.04 -15.12 11.32
CA ALA A 162 -6.05 -13.68 11.47
C ALA A 162 -5.93 -12.99 10.11
N ARG A 163 -6.30 -11.71 10.06
CA ARG A 163 -6.29 -10.94 8.83
C ARG A 163 -4.86 -10.64 8.39
N THR A 164 -4.62 -10.69 7.09
CA THR A 164 -3.40 -10.20 6.46
C THR A 164 -3.78 -9.15 5.42
N VAL A 165 -2.99 -8.08 5.35
CA VAL A 165 -3.15 -7.04 4.32
C VAL A 165 -1.81 -6.89 3.60
N SER A 166 -1.78 -7.17 2.30
CA SER A 166 -0.58 -7.04 1.47
C SER A 166 -0.67 -5.76 0.65
N HIS A 167 0.36 -4.94 0.68
CA HIS A 167 0.50 -3.71 -0.09
C HIS A 167 1.57 -3.91 -1.15
N LEU A 168 1.18 -3.86 -2.42
CA LEU A 168 2.07 -4.05 -3.56
C LEU A 168 2.14 -2.78 -4.38
N ARG A 169 3.35 -2.38 -4.75
CA ARG A 169 3.60 -1.32 -5.72
C ARG A 169 4.48 -1.87 -6.84
N PHE A 170 4.21 -1.47 -8.06
CA PHE A 170 5.12 -1.71 -9.17
C PHE A 170 4.99 -0.63 -10.24
N GLY A 171 6.08 -0.37 -10.94
CA GLY A 171 6.11 0.61 -12.03
C GLY A 171 7.53 0.84 -12.56
N PRO A 172 7.68 1.73 -13.56
CA PRO A 172 8.95 1.90 -14.27
C PRO A 172 10.01 2.72 -13.51
N LYS A 173 9.68 3.24 -12.32
CA LYS A 173 10.55 4.15 -11.54
C LYS A 173 10.86 3.58 -10.16
N PRO A 174 12.02 3.90 -9.57
CA PRO A 174 12.37 3.51 -8.21
C PRO A 174 11.27 3.85 -7.20
N ILE A 175 10.91 2.88 -6.37
CA ILE A 175 9.82 3.02 -5.40
C ILE A 175 10.40 3.39 -4.03
N HIS A 176 10.29 4.67 -3.68
CA HIS A 176 10.72 5.21 -2.37
C HIS A 176 9.58 5.28 -1.34
N SER A 177 8.38 4.81 -1.68
CA SER A 177 7.18 4.84 -0.85
C SER A 177 7.28 3.88 0.33
N THR A 178 7.97 4.28 1.39
CA THR A 178 8.19 3.50 2.63
C THR A 178 7.03 3.66 3.64
N TYR A 179 5.81 3.66 3.13
CA TYR A 179 4.55 3.81 3.87
C TYR A 179 3.45 2.94 3.22
N LEU A 180 2.36 2.67 3.94
CA LEU A 180 1.26 1.85 3.42
C LEU A 180 0.54 2.52 2.24
N ILE A 181 -0.07 1.72 1.36
CA ILE A 181 -0.88 2.27 0.26
C ILE A 181 -2.15 2.88 0.85
N ARG A 182 -2.46 4.10 0.41
CA ARG A 182 -3.65 4.85 0.85
C ARG A 182 -4.61 5.17 -0.29
N GLN A 183 -4.14 5.11 -1.53
CA GLN A 183 -4.96 5.16 -2.74
C GLN A 183 -4.52 4.02 -3.66
N ALA A 184 -5.31 2.96 -3.76
CA ALA A 184 -5.03 1.75 -4.48
C ALA A 184 -5.78 1.74 -5.82
N ASN A 185 -5.07 1.40 -6.89
CA ASN A 185 -5.68 1.09 -8.19
C ASN A 185 -6.54 -0.18 -8.11
N LEU A 186 -6.13 -1.14 -7.27
CA LEU A 186 -6.85 -2.39 -7.02
C LEU A 186 -6.94 -2.69 -5.53
N VAL A 187 -8.14 -3.03 -5.07
CA VAL A 187 -8.37 -3.69 -3.78
C VAL A 187 -8.93 -5.09 -4.04
N ALA A 188 -8.23 -6.13 -3.60
CA ALA A 188 -8.70 -7.51 -3.64
C ALA A 188 -9.08 -8.00 -2.24
N VAL A 189 -10.23 -8.65 -2.13
CA VAL A 189 -10.69 -9.29 -0.89
C VAL A 189 -10.91 -10.77 -1.15
N HIS A 190 -10.07 -11.60 -0.56
CA HIS A 190 -10.07 -13.05 -0.79
C HIS A 190 -11.03 -13.80 0.14
N GLN A 191 -11.62 -13.11 1.12
CA GLN A 191 -12.56 -13.67 2.09
C GLN A 191 -13.83 -12.82 2.15
N PHE A 192 -14.95 -13.37 1.68
CA PHE A 192 -16.24 -12.66 1.66
C PHE A 192 -16.65 -12.12 3.04
N GLY A 193 -16.40 -12.90 4.11
CA GLY A 193 -16.74 -12.50 5.48
C GLY A 193 -16.02 -11.24 6.00
N PHE A 194 -14.97 -10.76 5.33
CA PHE A 194 -14.29 -9.52 5.71
C PHE A 194 -15.13 -8.26 5.45
N LEU A 195 -16.06 -8.32 4.50
CA LEU A 195 -16.90 -7.17 4.13
C LEU A 195 -17.78 -6.68 5.27
N GLN A 196 -18.15 -7.58 6.19
CA GLN A 196 -18.93 -7.23 7.37
C GLN A 196 -18.06 -6.78 8.55
N ARG A 197 -16.75 -6.95 8.51
CA ARG A 197 -15.88 -6.73 9.68
C ARG A 197 -14.89 -5.58 9.51
N TYR A 198 -14.57 -5.23 8.28
CA TYR A 198 -13.51 -4.29 7.98
C TYR A 198 -13.93 -3.33 6.88
N ASP A 199 -13.47 -2.08 7.00
CA ASP A 199 -13.52 -1.11 5.90
C ASP A 199 -12.44 -1.43 4.86
N VAL A 200 -12.67 -2.50 4.09
CA VAL A 200 -11.73 -3.00 3.08
C VAL A 200 -11.54 -2.04 1.92
N LEU A 201 -12.49 -1.13 1.69
CA LEU A 201 -12.48 -0.18 0.58
C LEU A 201 -11.84 1.15 0.95
N ARG A 202 -11.39 1.34 2.20
CA ARG A 202 -10.80 2.60 2.67
C ARG A 202 -9.72 3.11 1.72
N GLU A 203 -8.82 2.22 1.32
CA GLU A 203 -7.64 2.51 0.50
C GLU A 203 -7.98 2.57 -0.99
N ALA A 204 -9.18 2.23 -1.45
CA ALA A 204 -9.52 2.24 -2.87
C ALA A 204 -9.53 3.68 -3.44
N LYS A 205 -8.77 3.91 -4.52
CA LYS A 205 -8.81 5.16 -5.28
C LYS A 205 -10.15 5.27 -6.04
N PRO A 206 -10.72 6.48 -6.22
CA PRO A 206 -11.84 6.67 -7.13
C PRO A 206 -11.55 6.13 -8.55
N GLY A 207 -12.50 5.41 -9.15
CA GLY A 207 -12.34 4.72 -10.44
C GLY A 207 -11.50 3.43 -10.38
N GLY A 208 -11.02 3.06 -9.19
CA GLY A 208 -10.24 1.85 -8.98
C GLY A 208 -11.04 0.56 -9.17
N ILE A 209 -10.34 -0.57 -9.08
CA ILE A 209 -10.91 -1.90 -9.18
C ILE A 209 -11.13 -2.50 -7.80
N PHE A 210 -12.31 -3.06 -7.57
CA PHE A 210 -12.59 -3.94 -6.44
C PHE A 210 -12.74 -5.37 -6.94
N LEU A 211 -11.87 -6.28 -6.49
CA LEU A 211 -11.91 -7.71 -6.81
C LEU A 211 -12.35 -8.48 -5.57
N LEU A 212 -13.42 -9.26 -5.67
CA LEU A 212 -13.96 -10.02 -4.55
C LEU A 212 -14.04 -11.51 -4.86
N ASN A 213 -13.48 -12.32 -3.96
CA ASN A 213 -13.81 -13.73 -3.88
C ASN A 213 -15.13 -13.89 -3.11
N ALA A 214 -16.19 -14.32 -3.78
CA ALA A 214 -17.51 -14.51 -3.20
C ALA A 214 -18.15 -15.81 -3.70
N PRO A 215 -18.98 -16.49 -2.88
CA PRO A 215 -19.74 -17.67 -3.31
C PRO A 215 -20.99 -17.29 -4.13
N PHE A 216 -20.97 -16.14 -4.80
CA PHE A 216 -22.12 -15.56 -5.50
C PHE A 216 -21.69 -15.07 -6.87
N GLY A 217 -22.55 -15.26 -7.87
CA GLY A 217 -22.32 -14.79 -9.24
C GLY A 217 -22.49 -13.27 -9.38
N PRO A 218 -22.19 -12.72 -10.58
CA PRO A 218 -22.28 -11.27 -10.84
C PRO A 218 -23.69 -10.71 -10.68
N ASP A 219 -24.72 -11.52 -10.91
CA ASP A 219 -26.12 -11.09 -10.81
C ASP A 219 -26.66 -11.11 -9.36
N GLU A 220 -25.98 -11.80 -8.45
CA GLU A 220 -26.47 -12.06 -7.08
C GLU A 220 -25.65 -11.35 -6.01
N VAL A 221 -24.34 -11.16 -6.27
CA VAL A 221 -23.38 -10.69 -5.25
C VAL A 221 -23.76 -9.32 -4.69
N TRP A 222 -24.36 -8.43 -5.49
CA TRP A 222 -24.70 -7.08 -5.07
C TRP A 222 -25.62 -7.05 -3.85
N GLU A 223 -26.64 -7.90 -3.83
CA GLU A 223 -27.62 -7.99 -2.74
C GLU A 223 -27.04 -8.58 -1.44
N GLN A 224 -25.88 -9.23 -1.54
CA GLN A 224 -25.19 -9.84 -0.40
C GLN A 224 -24.16 -8.89 0.26
N LEU A 225 -23.88 -7.74 -0.37
CA LEU A 225 -22.91 -6.77 0.16
C LEU A 225 -23.49 -5.98 1.33
N PRO A 226 -22.70 -5.68 2.38
CA PRO A 226 -23.09 -4.72 3.41
C PRO A 226 -23.30 -3.31 2.84
N LEU A 227 -24.23 -2.56 3.44
CA LEU A 227 -24.56 -1.20 3.04
C LEU A 227 -23.33 -0.28 2.93
N PRO A 228 -22.37 -0.28 3.89
CA PRO A 228 -21.17 0.56 3.75
C PRO A 228 -20.30 0.19 2.54
N ILE A 229 -20.25 -1.09 2.15
CA ILE A 229 -19.50 -1.55 0.98
C ILE A 229 -20.19 -1.08 -0.30
N GLN A 230 -21.52 -1.24 -0.42
CA GLN A 230 -22.27 -0.71 -1.56
C GLN A 230 -22.07 0.82 -1.70
N LYS A 231 -22.16 1.57 -0.59
CA LYS A 231 -21.89 3.01 -0.58
C LYS A 231 -20.47 3.33 -1.05
N GLY A 232 -19.48 2.58 -0.58
CA GLY A 232 -18.07 2.75 -0.97
C GLY A 232 -17.84 2.54 -2.46
N ILE A 233 -18.42 1.47 -3.02
CA ILE A 233 -18.33 1.15 -4.46
C ILE A 233 -18.93 2.28 -5.30
N ILE A 234 -20.15 2.74 -4.96
CA ILE A 234 -20.84 3.81 -5.71
C ILE A 234 -20.09 5.15 -5.57
N ALA A 235 -19.78 5.57 -4.34
CA ALA A 235 -19.17 6.87 -4.08
C ALA A 235 -17.80 7.00 -4.77
N LYS A 236 -17.02 5.92 -4.80
CA LYS A 236 -15.71 5.88 -5.46
C LYS A 236 -15.81 5.47 -6.93
N LYS A 237 -17.01 5.16 -7.47
CA LYS A 237 -17.20 4.68 -8.85
C LYS A 237 -16.28 3.51 -9.18
N LEU A 238 -16.21 2.53 -8.28
CA LEU A 238 -15.32 1.39 -8.45
C LEU A 238 -15.84 0.46 -9.55
N ARG A 239 -14.93 -0.08 -10.35
CA ARG A 239 -15.22 -1.22 -11.22
C ARG A 239 -15.16 -2.48 -10.37
N PHE A 240 -16.27 -3.20 -10.30
CA PHE A 240 -16.43 -4.31 -9.37
C PHE A 240 -16.35 -5.64 -10.12
N TYR A 241 -15.42 -6.50 -9.72
CA TYR A 241 -15.23 -7.84 -10.26
C TYR A 241 -15.44 -8.88 -9.18
N VAL A 242 -16.07 -9.99 -9.55
CA VAL A 242 -16.34 -11.13 -8.65
C VAL A 242 -15.90 -12.44 -9.28
N ILE A 243 -15.48 -13.36 -8.42
CA ILE A 243 -15.21 -14.76 -8.76
C ILE A 243 -15.55 -15.65 -7.55
N ASP A 244 -16.09 -16.84 -7.80
CA ASP A 244 -16.10 -17.91 -6.80
C ASP A 244 -14.82 -18.75 -6.93
N GLY A 245 -13.76 -18.28 -6.30
CA GLY A 245 -12.47 -18.93 -6.35
C GLY A 245 -12.47 -20.33 -5.72
N TYR A 246 -13.38 -20.61 -4.78
CA TYR A 246 -13.49 -21.92 -4.15
C TYR A 246 -14.11 -22.94 -5.09
N SER A 247 -15.20 -22.58 -5.78
CA SER A 247 -15.82 -23.45 -6.80
C SER A 247 -14.85 -23.72 -7.95
N VAL A 248 -14.18 -22.69 -8.47
CA VAL A 248 -13.14 -22.85 -9.52
C VAL A 248 -12.01 -23.77 -9.04
N ALA A 249 -11.55 -23.63 -7.80
CA ALA A 249 -10.50 -24.50 -7.25
C ALA A 249 -10.94 -25.97 -7.14
N GLN A 250 -12.21 -26.22 -6.83
CA GLN A 250 -12.76 -27.58 -6.78
C GLN A 250 -12.85 -28.20 -8.17
N GLU A 251 -13.37 -27.46 -9.16
CA GLU A 251 -13.52 -27.93 -10.55
C GLU A 251 -12.18 -28.37 -11.17
N VAL A 252 -11.12 -27.60 -10.94
CA VAL A 252 -9.77 -27.89 -11.48
C VAL A 252 -8.95 -28.83 -10.56
N GLY A 253 -9.55 -29.35 -9.49
CA GLY A 253 -8.94 -30.33 -8.59
C GLY A 253 -7.77 -29.78 -7.76
N MET A 254 -7.84 -28.49 -7.41
CA MET A 254 -6.95 -27.79 -6.46
C MET A 254 -7.47 -27.79 -5.01
N GLY A 255 -8.66 -28.35 -4.76
CA GLY A 255 -9.29 -28.36 -3.45
C GLY A 255 -9.77 -26.96 -3.07
N GLY A 256 -9.47 -26.49 -1.85
CA GLY A 256 -9.84 -25.14 -1.39
C GLY A 256 -8.76 -24.06 -1.60
N ARG A 257 -7.76 -24.30 -2.46
CA ARG A 257 -6.61 -23.38 -2.64
C ARG A 257 -6.92 -22.33 -3.71
N ILE A 258 -7.29 -21.13 -3.26
CA ILE A 258 -7.68 -20.01 -4.13
C ILE A 258 -6.50 -19.12 -4.56
N ASN A 259 -5.31 -19.34 -4.02
CA ASN A 259 -4.17 -18.44 -4.18
C ASN A 259 -3.73 -18.24 -5.65
N THR A 260 -3.60 -19.32 -6.43
CA THR A 260 -3.28 -19.22 -7.87
C THR A 260 -4.41 -18.53 -8.63
N ILE A 261 -5.67 -18.82 -8.30
CA ILE A 261 -6.86 -18.25 -8.95
C ILE A 261 -6.92 -16.73 -8.73
N MET A 262 -6.85 -16.28 -7.48
CA MET A 262 -6.88 -14.85 -7.15
C MET A 262 -5.66 -14.10 -7.69
N GLN A 263 -4.48 -14.73 -7.68
CA GLN A 263 -3.29 -14.19 -8.34
C GLN A 263 -3.54 -13.99 -9.84
N THR A 264 -4.11 -14.99 -10.52
CA THR A 264 -4.46 -14.90 -11.92
C THR A 264 -5.48 -13.80 -12.19
N CYS A 265 -6.51 -13.63 -11.37
CA CYS A 265 -7.47 -12.53 -11.52
C CYS A 265 -6.77 -11.16 -11.41
N PHE A 266 -5.86 -10.99 -10.45
CA PHE A 266 -5.06 -9.76 -10.33
C PHE A 266 -4.27 -9.47 -11.62
N PHE A 267 -3.57 -10.48 -12.16
CA PHE A 267 -2.81 -10.31 -13.39
C PHE A 267 -3.68 -10.13 -14.64
N GLY A 268 -4.82 -10.81 -14.69
CA GLY A 268 -5.82 -10.65 -15.75
C GLY A 268 -6.39 -9.24 -15.82
N LEU A 269 -6.45 -8.55 -14.66
CA LEU A 269 -6.94 -7.19 -14.53
C LEU A 269 -5.87 -6.10 -14.76
N LEU A 270 -4.61 -6.45 -15.06
CA LEU A 270 -3.53 -5.46 -15.21
C LEU A 270 -3.81 -4.43 -16.30
N ASN A 271 -4.32 -4.88 -17.45
CA ASN A 271 -4.63 -3.98 -18.56
C ASN A 271 -5.65 -2.90 -18.15
N GLN A 272 -6.54 -3.19 -17.20
CA GLN A 272 -7.51 -2.24 -16.66
C GLN A 272 -6.91 -1.32 -15.59
N LEU A 273 -5.80 -1.70 -14.94
CA LEU A 273 -5.17 -0.92 -13.86
C LEU A 273 -4.22 0.16 -14.35
N LEU A 274 -3.69 0.02 -15.56
CA LEU A 274 -2.75 0.95 -16.17
C LEU A 274 -3.48 2.12 -16.88
N PRO A 275 -3.03 3.38 -16.72
CA PRO A 275 -3.63 4.51 -17.43
C PRO A 275 -3.52 4.37 -18.96
N ALA A 276 -4.56 4.79 -19.69
CA ALA A 276 -4.55 4.75 -21.14
C ALA A 276 -3.44 5.63 -21.79
N ALA A 277 -2.96 6.66 -21.09
CA ALA A 277 -1.86 7.52 -21.56
C ALA A 277 -0.46 6.88 -21.39
N ALA A 278 -0.33 5.87 -20.54
CA ALA A 278 0.87 5.04 -20.44
C ALA A 278 0.96 4.02 -21.61
N ASN A 279 0.01 4.04 -22.56
CA ASN A 279 -0.03 3.18 -23.74
C ASN A 279 0.89 3.63 -24.88
N ASN A 280 1.59 4.76 -24.76
CA ASN A 280 2.34 5.37 -25.87
C ASN A 280 3.85 5.06 -25.85
N GLY A 281 4.25 3.77 -25.89
CA GLY A 281 5.54 3.41 -26.48
C GLY A 281 6.58 2.62 -25.66
N ALA A 282 6.27 2.12 -24.46
CA ALA A 282 7.19 1.22 -23.75
C ALA A 282 7.12 -0.20 -24.34
N ALA A 283 8.13 -0.58 -25.13
CA ALA A 283 8.25 -1.89 -25.79
C ALA A 283 8.31 -3.10 -24.82
N ASN A 284 8.30 -2.86 -23.49
CA ASN A 284 8.44 -3.89 -22.46
C ASN A 284 7.35 -3.79 -21.37
N ARG A 285 6.11 -3.39 -21.74
CA ARG A 285 4.99 -3.29 -20.79
C ARG A 285 4.53 -4.67 -20.33
N LEU A 286 4.34 -4.82 -19.01
CA LEU A 286 3.60 -5.93 -18.45
C LEU A 286 2.10 -5.77 -18.76
N THR A 287 1.62 -6.53 -19.73
CA THR A 287 0.20 -6.67 -20.08
C THR A 287 -0.41 -7.87 -19.35
N SER A 288 -1.73 -8.00 -19.36
CA SER A 288 -2.40 -9.20 -18.85
C SER A 288 -1.88 -10.47 -19.56
N GLU A 289 -1.72 -10.45 -20.87
CA GLU A 289 -1.28 -11.60 -21.68
C GLU A 289 0.14 -12.04 -21.30
N THR A 290 1.08 -11.09 -21.32
CA THR A 290 2.48 -11.35 -20.96
C THR A 290 2.60 -11.78 -19.49
N ALA A 291 1.83 -11.18 -18.58
CA ALA A 291 1.79 -11.60 -17.19
C ALA A 291 1.31 -13.06 -17.03
N ILE A 292 0.27 -13.47 -17.74
CA ILE A 292 -0.25 -14.85 -17.70
C ILE A 292 0.80 -15.84 -18.22
N GLU A 293 1.53 -15.50 -19.29
CA GLU A 293 2.65 -16.31 -19.77
C GLU A 293 3.75 -16.46 -18.71
N LYS A 294 4.15 -15.35 -18.08
CA LYS A 294 5.15 -15.35 -17.00
C LYS A 294 4.69 -16.15 -15.78
N ILE A 295 3.42 -16.08 -15.40
CA ILE A 295 2.84 -16.91 -14.33
C ILE A 295 2.95 -18.39 -14.69
N LYS A 296 2.57 -18.80 -15.90
CA LYS A 296 2.69 -20.20 -16.35
C LYS A 296 4.14 -20.66 -16.36
N ALA A 297 5.09 -19.81 -16.77
CA ALA A 297 6.52 -20.10 -16.68
C ALA A 297 7.00 -20.28 -15.22
N ALA A 298 6.59 -19.38 -14.32
CA ALA A 298 6.92 -19.44 -12.89
C ALA A 298 6.31 -20.68 -12.19
N ILE A 299 5.09 -21.07 -12.57
CA ILE A 299 4.44 -22.31 -12.11
C ILE A 299 5.27 -23.52 -12.53
N ARG A 300 5.70 -23.59 -13.81
CA ARG A 300 6.54 -24.69 -14.29
C ARG A 300 7.89 -24.75 -13.56
N LYS A 301 8.54 -23.61 -13.31
CA LYS A 301 9.78 -23.51 -12.53
C LYS A 301 9.61 -23.98 -11.08
N SER A 302 8.50 -23.61 -10.44
CA SER A 302 8.24 -23.90 -9.01
C SER A 302 7.74 -25.32 -8.77
N TYR A 303 6.88 -25.83 -9.65
CA TYR A 303 6.18 -27.10 -9.47
C TYR A 303 6.63 -28.21 -10.41
N GLY A 304 7.54 -27.95 -11.36
CA GLY A 304 8.04 -28.98 -12.28
C GLY A 304 8.63 -30.19 -11.56
N LYS A 305 9.31 -29.98 -10.43
CA LYS A 305 9.83 -31.06 -9.56
C LYS A 305 8.75 -31.90 -8.88
N ARG A 306 7.49 -31.42 -8.82
CA ARG A 306 6.35 -32.12 -8.23
C ARG A 306 5.54 -32.92 -9.25
N GLY A 307 5.97 -32.92 -10.51
CA GLY A 307 5.38 -33.70 -11.60
C GLY A 307 4.42 -32.91 -12.50
N GLU A 308 4.29 -33.37 -13.74
CA GLU A 308 3.54 -32.70 -14.81
C GLU A 308 2.03 -32.57 -14.51
N VAL A 309 1.48 -33.49 -13.72
CA VAL A 309 0.07 -33.43 -13.30
C VAL A 309 -0.20 -32.18 -12.44
N VAL A 310 0.73 -31.83 -11.55
CA VAL A 310 0.59 -30.64 -10.68
C VAL A 310 0.71 -29.36 -11.51
N VAL A 311 1.62 -29.33 -12.48
CA VAL A 311 1.79 -28.19 -13.40
C VAL A 311 0.52 -28.00 -14.23
N ARG A 312 -0.01 -29.06 -14.86
CA ARG A 312 -1.25 -29.02 -15.65
C ARG A 312 -2.45 -28.54 -14.84
N LYS A 313 -2.61 -29.00 -13.59
CA LYS A 313 -3.69 -28.51 -12.70
C LYS A 313 -3.58 -27.00 -12.43
N ASN A 314 -2.39 -26.48 -12.20
CA ASN A 314 -2.21 -25.05 -12.01
C ASN A 314 -2.47 -24.26 -13.30
N PHE A 315 -2.10 -24.79 -14.47
CA PHE A 315 -2.44 -24.14 -15.75
C PHE A 315 -3.95 -24.11 -15.98
N ALA A 316 -4.65 -25.21 -15.73
CA ALA A 316 -6.11 -25.26 -15.79
C ALA A 316 -6.75 -24.25 -14.82
N ALA A 317 -6.20 -24.08 -13.62
CA ALA A 317 -6.67 -23.08 -12.67
C ALA A 317 -6.46 -21.64 -13.15
N VAL A 318 -5.32 -21.35 -13.82
CA VAL A 318 -5.07 -20.05 -14.46
C VAL A 318 -6.13 -19.80 -15.54
N ASP A 319 -6.35 -20.76 -16.43
CA ASP A 319 -7.29 -20.58 -17.54
C ASP A 319 -8.73 -20.45 -17.04
N ALA A 320 -9.14 -21.29 -16.09
CA ALA A 320 -10.47 -21.25 -15.48
C ALA A 320 -10.72 -19.96 -14.66
N ALA A 321 -9.69 -19.42 -14.00
CA ALA A 321 -9.83 -18.16 -13.26
C ALA A 321 -10.22 -16.99 -14.17
N LEU A 322 -9.66 -16.93 -15.39
CA LEU A 322 -9.96 -15.87 -16.36
C LEU A 322 -11.37 -15.99 -16.94
N THR A 323 -11.88 -17.21 -17.13
CA THR A 323 -13.24 -17.44 -17.65
C THR A 323 -14.33 -17.21 -16.62
N HIS A 324 -14.01 -17.36 -15.33
CA HIS A 324 -14.94 -17.18 -14.20
C HIS A 324 -14.79 -15.84 -13.49
N LEU A 325 -14.02 -14.92 -14.06
CA LEU A 325 -13.89 -13.55 -13.57
C LEU A 325 -14.95 -12.68 -14.24
N TYR A 326 -15.92 -12.20 -13.47
CA TYR A 326 -17.05 -11.44 -14.00
C TYR A 326 -17.04 -10.01 -13.49
N GLU A 327 -17.34 -9.06 -14.39
CA GLU A 327 -17.63 -7.68 -14.01
C GLU A 327 -19.09 -7.55 -13.57
N VAL A 328 -19.31 -6.91 -12.44
CA VAL A 328 -20.63 -6.67 -11.85
C VAL A 328 -21.14 -5.32 -12.29
N GLN A 329 -22.37 -5.28 -12.80
CA GLN A 329 -23.04 -4.01 -13.12
C GLN A 329 -23.46 -3.31 -11.82
N VAL A 330 -22.73 -2.26 -11.44
CA VAL A 330 -22.95 -1.51 -10.20
C VAL A 330 -24.20 -0.63 -10.34
N PRO A 331 -25.24 -0.84 -9.51
CA PRO A 331 -26.42 0.03 -9.50
C PRO A 331 -26.10 1.45 -9.02
N ALA A 332 -26.92 2.42 -9.42
CA ALA A 332 -26.75 3.82 -9.02
C ALA A 332 -27.09 4.09 -7.54
N THR A 333 -27.82 3.17 -6.89
CA THR A 333 -28.29 3.32 -5.51
C THR A 333 -28.02 2.06 -4.71
N THR A 334 -27.94 2.21 -3.39
CA THR A 334 -27.77 1.08 -2.47
C THR A 334 -29.10 0.40 -2.20
N SER A 335 -29.11 -0.93 -2.14
CA SER A 335 -30.27 -1.76 -1.81
C SER A 335 -30.14 -2.47 -0.45
N SER A 336 -28.93 -2.60 0.07
CA SER A 336 -28.64 -3.50 1.19
C SER A 336 -29.17 -3.02 2.54
N LYS A 337 -29.69 -3.98 3.31
CA LYS A 337 -30.03 -3.82 4.74
C LYS A 337 -28.96 -4.41 5.67
N ILE A 338 -27.95 -5.07 5.12
CA ILE A 338 -26.87 -5.72 5.87
C ILE A 338 -25.93 -4.63 6.39
N GLN A 339 -25.70 -4.58 7.70
CA GLN A 339 -24.74 -3.66 8.32
C GLN A 339 -23.39 -4.33 8.56
N MET A 340 -22.36 -3.53 8.81
CA MET A 340 -21.13 -4.07 9.39
C MET A 340 -21.40 -4.60 10.80
N LEU A 341 -20.72 -5.68 11.15
CA LEU A 341 -20.65 -6.20 12.50
C LEU A 341 -19.91 -5.19 13.39
N PRO A 342 -20.34 -5.06 14.66
CA PRO A 342 -19.73 -4.15 15.61
C PRO A 342 -18.27 -4.50 15.96
#